data_AF-A0A7C0W4K7-F1
#
_entry.id   AF-A0A7C0W4K7-F1
#
_cell.length_a   1.000
_cell.length_b   1.000
_cell.length_c   1.000
_cell.angle_alpha   90.00
_cell.angle_beta   90.00
_cell.angle_gamma   90.00
#
_symmetry.space_group_name_H-M   'P 1'
#
loop_
_entity.id
_entity.type
_entity.pdbx_description
1 polymer ?
#
loop_
_entity_poly.entity_id
_entity_poly.type
_entity_poly.pdbx_seq_one_letter_code
_entity_poly.pdbx_strand_id
1 'polypeptide(L)'
;GRGTDAMRMSDRPHVDYDTFMREYATDQEKGSDETRSYYRRLWNRGTRYPGVHSFRAGRSAGNMAYKRAGISDPLQELDFVELHDAYTSSEIQTYEDLGLCRYGEGGPFAESGKAFLPGIDYGLELPDDPLTPVNPSGGLIACGHPVGATGLMQAVFSMWQLQGTINKHFADATLQVQDARRGAIHSHAGTGTYVTVSILERED
;
A
#
# COMPACT_ATOMS: atom_id res chain seq x y z
N GLY A 1 16.42 12.04 -3.10
CA GLY A 1 16.54 13.06 -2.05
C GLY A 1 17.73 12.73 -1.18
N ARG A 2 18.30 13.71 -0.49
CA ARG A 2 19.42 13.51 0.46
C ARG A 2 18.91 13.36 1.91
N GLY A 3 17.64 13.02 2.10
CA GLY A 3 17.01 12.78 3.40
C GLY A 3 16.59 14.06 4.13
N THR A 4 17.27 15.19 3.90
CA THR A 4 16.87 16.50 4.46
C THR A 4 15.55 17.01 3.90
N ASP A 5 15.22 16.66 2.65
CA ASP A 5 13.95 16.95 1.97
C ASP A 5 12.74 16.17 2.56
N ALA A 6 12.98 15.25 3.50
CA ALA A 6 11.95 14.44 4.14
C ALA A 6 11.62 14.87 5.59
N MET A 7 12.53 15.58 6.27
CA MET A 7 12.47 15.74 7.75
C MET A 7 11.79 17.02 8.24
N ARG A 8 11.85 18.14 7.49
CA ARG A 8 11.12 19.37 7.84
C ARG A 8 10.00 19.60 6.85
N MET A 9 8.80 19.85 7.36
CA MET A 9 7.62 20.13 6.54
C MET A 9 7.86 21.27 5.55
N SER A 10 8.54 22.33 5.98
CA SER A 10 8.85 23.50 5.14
C SER A 10 9.85 23.22 4.02
N ASP A 11 10.63 22.14 4.12
CA ASP A 11 11.69 21.80 3.16
C ASP A 11 11.21 20.73 2.14
N ARG A 12 9.94 20.30 2.23
CA ARG A 12 9.36 19.33 1.29
C ARG A 12 9.12 20.01 -0.07
N PRO A 13 9.64 19.46 -1.18
CA PRO A 13 9.45 20.03 -2.51
C PRO A 13 8.02 19.76 -2.99
N HIS A 14 7.08 20.64 -2.63
CA HIS A 14 5.71 20.55 -3.10
C HIS A 14 5.65 20.74 -4.62
N VAL A 15 4.80 19.95 -5.27
CA VAL A 15 4.59 20.02 -6.73
C VAL A 15 3.19 20.52 -7.06
N ASP A 16 3.08 21.16 -8.23
CA ASP A 16 1.78 21.49 -8.80
C ASP A 16 1.04 20.22 -9.26
N TYR A 17 -0.25 20.41 -9.58
CA TYR A 17 -1.10 19.30 -10.00
C TYR A 17 -0.55 18.61 -11.25
N ASP A 18 -0.10 19.37 -12.24
CA ASP A 18 0.27 18.80 -13.54
C ASP A 18 1.55 17.96 -13.42
N THR A 19 2.47 18.38 -12.54
CA THR A 19 3.65 17.59 -12.15
C THR A 19 3.26 16.37 -11.34
N PHE A 20 2.32 16.47 -10.40
CA PHE A 20 1.80 15.30 -9.68
C PHE A 20 1.23 14.25 -10.64
N MET A 21 0.31 14.66 -11.52
CA MET A 21 -0.33 13.74 -12.46
C MET A 21 0.66 13.10 -13.44
N ARG A 22 1.70 13.83 -13.86
CA ARG A 22 2.71 13.32 -14.79
C ARG A 22 3.66 12.33 -14.12
N GLU A 23 4.18 12.68 -12.95
CA GLU A 23 5.33 11.97 -12.34
C GLU A 23 4.93 10.99 -11.22
N TYR A 24 3.81 11.24 -10.53
CA TYR A 24 3.47 10.54 -9.29
C TYR A 24 2.14 9.81 -9.31
N ALA A 25 1.15 10.26 -10.09
CA ALA A 25 -0.09 9.50 -10.21
C ALA A 25 0.18 8.10 -10.80
N THR A 26 -0.55 7.10 -10.31
CA THR A 26 -0.52 5.74 -10.88
C THR A 26 -1.18 5.73 -12.26
N ASP A 27 -1.01 4.65 -13.01
CA ASP A 27 -1.56 4.56 -14.36
C ASP A 27 -3.10 4.50 -14.35
N GLN A 28 -3.72 3.80 -13.37
CA GLN A 28 -5.17 3.88 -13.13
C GLN A 28 -5.65 5.31 -12.85
N GLU A 29 -4.92 6.09 -12.03
CA GLU A 29 -5.31 7.46 -11.66
C GLU A 29 -5.19 8.39 -12.85
N LYS A 30 -4.15 8.21 -13.67
CA LYS A 30 -3.97 8.92 -14.94
C LYS A 30 -5.06 8.57 -15.94
N GLY A 31 -5.57 7.33 -15.93
CA GLY A 31 -6.62 6.86 -16.84
C GLY A 31 -8.01 7.42 -16.54
N SER A 32 -8.32 7.72 -15.27
CA SER A 32 -9.67 8.11 -14.83
C SER A 32 -9.94 9.63 -14.85
N ASP A 33 -10.90 10.08 -15.67
CA ASP A 33 -11.40 11.48 -15.68
C ASP A 33 -11.94 11.93 -14.32
N GLU A 34 -12.61 11.01 -13.61
CA GLU A 34 -13.15 11.27 -12.30
C GLU A 34 -12.02 11.54 -11.29
N THR A 35 -10.99 10.69 -11.28
CA THR A 35 -9.82 10.84 -10.41
C THR A 35 -9.02 12.09 -10.75
N ARG A 36 -8.81 12.39 -12.04
CA ARG A 36 -8.17 13.63 -12.49
C ARG A 36 -8.93 14.86 -11.95
N SER A 37 -10.26 14.84 -12.04
CA SER A 37 -11.13 15.92 -11.55
C SER A 37 -11.09 16.01 -10.02
N TYR A 38 -11.09 14.88 -9.32
CA TYR A 38 -10.97 14.79 -7.88
C TYR A 38 -9.67 15.43 -7.39
N TYR A 39 -8.53 15.04 -7.93
CA TYR A 39 -7.23 15.61 -7.57
C TYR A 39 -7.14 17.10 -7.92
N ARG A 40 -7.74 17.54 -9.04
CA ARG A 40 -7.75 18.98 -9.38
C ARG A 40 -8.49 19.78 -8.31
N ARG A 41 -9.61 19.26 -7.78
CA ARG A 41 -10.33 19.88 -6.67
C ARG A 41 -9.51 19.92 -5.38
N LEU A 42 -8.74 18.87 -5.07
CA LEU A 42 -7.84 18.88 -3.91
C LEU A 42 -6.78 19.98 -4.01
N TRP A 43 -6.10 20.10 -5.16
CA TRP A 43 -5.11 21.17 -5.37
C TRP A 43 -5.75 22.56 -5.26
N ASN A 44 -6.94 22.76 -5.84
CA ASN A 44 -7.67 24.02 -5.73
C ASN A 44 -8.06 24.37 -4.29
N ARG A 45 -8.21 23.37 -3.40
CA ARG A 45 -8.46 23.55 -1.96
C ARG A 45 -7.18 23.71 -1.13
N GLY A 46 -6.01 23.74 -1.77
CA GLY A 46 -4.75 23.98 -1.10
C GLY A 46 -4.00 22.73 -0.67
N THR A 47 -4.41 21.53 -1.11
CA THR A 47 -3.61 20.31 -0.89
C THR A 47 -2.19 20.52 -1.43
N ARG A 48 -1.22 20.00 -0.68
CA ARG A 48 0.20 20.04 -1.03
C ARG A 48 0.72 18.61 -1.08
N TYR A 49 1.26 18.23 -2.23
CA TYR A 49 1.92 16.94 -2.42
C TYR A 49 3.42 17.14 -2.69
N PRO A 50 4.32 16.38 -2.03
CA PRO A 50 4.01 15.55 -0.87
C PRO A 50 3.62 16.41 0.34
N GLY A 51 2.67 15.95 1.16
CA GLY A 51 2.23 16.60 2.39
C GLY A 51 2.55 15.78 3.64
N VAL A 52 2.09 16.18 4.84
CA VAL A 52 2.24 15.36 6.07
C VAL A 52 1.63 13.97 5.89
N HIS A 53 0.53 13.92 5.13
CA HIS A 53 -0.30 12.75 4.89
C HIS A 53 0.30 11.74 3.89
N SER A 54 1.50 11.97 3.35
CA SER A 54 2.07 11.12 2.30
C SER A 54 3.56 10.86 2.49
N PHE A 55 3.98 9.65 2.18
CA PHE A 55 5.36 9.26 1.91
C PHE A 55 5.60 9.28 0.39
N ARG A 56 6.12 10.40 -0.14
CA ARG A 56 6.48 10.52 -1.57
C ARG A 56 7.28 9.32 -2.09
N ALA A 57 8.18 8.82 -1.24
CA ALA A 57 9.02 7.67 -1.55
C ALA A 57 8.19 6.38 -1.71
N GLY A 58 7.11 6.19 -0.93
CA GLY A 58 6.16 5.09 -1.10
C GLY A 58 5.48 5.13 -2.46
N ARG A 59 4.95 6.29 -2.85
CA ARG A 59 4.36 6.47 -4.18
C ARG A 59 5.34 6.21 -5.31
N SER A 60 6.55 6.77 -5.18
CA SER A 60 7.59 6.62 -6.19
C SER A 60 8.04 5.16 -6.33
N ALA A 61 8.27 4.48 -5.19
CA ALA A 61 8.66 3.07 -5.16
C ALA A 61 7.55 2.16 -5.70
N GLY A 62 6.29 2.42 -5.33
CA GLY A 62 5.11 1.73 -5.84
C GLY A 62 5.03 1.80 -7.37
N ASN A 63 5.02 3.02 -7.94
CA ASN A 63 5.00 3.20 -9.40
C ASN A 63 6.17 2.50 -10.11
N MET A 64 7.37 2.55 -9.53
CA MET A 64 8.54 1.85 -10.07
C MET A 64 8.36 0.33 -10.07
N ALA A 65 7.79 -0.22 -8.99
CA ALA A 65 7.54 -1.66 -8.84
C ALA A 65 6.42 -2.12 -9.78
N TYR A 66 5.29 -1.40 -9.83
CA TYR A 66 4.16 -1.70 -10.71
C TYR A 66 4.57 -1.67 -12.18
N LYS A 67 5.31 -0.65 -12.61
CA LYS A 67 5.83 -0.58 -13.98
C LYS A 67 6.71 -1.77 -14.34
N ARG A 68 7.53 -2.26 -13.40
CA ARG A 68 8.40 -3.43 -13.63
C ARG A 68 7.62 -4.74 -13.67
N ALA A 69 6.52 -4.82 -12.91
CA ALA A 69 5.63 -5.98 -12.86
C ALA A 69 4.51 -5.95 -13.92
N GLY A 70 4.40 -4.86 -14.69
CA GLY A 70 3.32 -4.68 -15.67
C GLY A 70 1.94 -4.43 -15.05
N ILE A 71 1.89 -3.93 -13.81
CA ILE A 71 0.65 -3.62 -13.07
C ILE A 71 0.23 -2.18 -13.37
N SER A 72 -1.05 -1.98 -13.69
CA SER A 72 -1.66 -0.66 -13.95
C SER A 72 -2.68 -0.26 -12.89
N ASP A 73 -3.43 -1.23 -12.37
CA ASP A 73 -4.42 -1.09 -11.31
C ASP A 73 -4.01 -1.99 -10.13
N PRO A 74 -3.24 -1.48 -9.15
CA PRO A 74 -2.73 -2.29 -8.06
C PRO A 74 -3.81 -2.84 -7.13
N LEU A 75 -4.99 -2.20 -7.05
CA LEU A 75 -6.08 -2.73 -6.22
C LEU A 75 -6.76 -3.94 -6.89
N GLN A 76 -6.75 -4.01 -8.22
CA GLN A 76 -7.35 -5.14 -8.94
C GLN A 76 -6.35 -6.23 -9.31
N GLU A 77 -5.06 -5.92 -9.38
CA GLU A 77 -4.02 -6.83 -9.89
C GLU A 77 -3.08 -7.40 -8.81
N LEU A 78 -3.22 -6.96 -7.55
CA LEU A 78 -2.53 -7.56 -6.41
C LEU A 78 -3.51 -8.40 -5.60
N ASP A 79 -3.13 -9.65 -5.33
CA ASP A 79 -3.95 -10.56 -4.53
C ASP A 79 -3.80 -10.28 -3.04
N PHE A 80 -2.67 -9.69 -2.62
CA PHE A 80 -2.45 -9.23 -1.25
C PHE A 80 -1.28 -8.24 -1.15
N VAL A 81 -1.23 -7.51 -0.04
CA VAL A 81 -0.13 -6.59 0.29
C VAL A 81 0.35 -6.81 1.72
N GLU A 82 1.64 -7.05 1.92
CA GLU A 82 2.32 -6.93 3.21
C GLU A 82 2.94 -5.54 3.32
N LEU A 83 2.30 -4.64 4.05
CA LEU A 83 2.74 -3.27 4.26
C LEU A 83 3.40 -3.05 5.63
N HIS A 84 4.14 -1.96 5.74
CA HIS A 84 4.86 -1.59 6.96
C HIS A 84 3.99 -0.70 7.87
N ASP A 85 3.08 -1.31 8.61
CA ASP A 85 2.17 -0.68 9.56
C ASP A 85 2.82 -0.45 10.93
N ALA A 86 3.98 0.21 11.03
CA ALA A 86 4.57 0.49 12.35
C ALA A 86 3.63 1.31 13.27
N TYR A 87 2.68 2.03 12.66
CA TYR A 87 1.58 2.76 13.29
C TYR A 87 0.34 2.67 12.39
N THR A 88 -0.86 2.72 12.97
CA THR A 88 -2.13 2.74 12.21
C THR A 88 -2.22 3.91 11.25
N SER A 89 -1.68 5.08 11.61
CA SER A 89 -1.60 6.21 10.68
C SER A 89 -0.73 5.90 9.46
N SER A 90 0.34 5.12 9.64
CA SER A 90 1.24 4.74 8.55
C SER A 90 0.57 3.81 7.54
N GLU A 91 -0.28 2.91 8.01
CA GLU A 91 -1.10 2.04 7.17
C GLU A 91 -2.06 2.85 6.28
N ILE A 92 -2.81 3.79 6.87
CA ILE A 92 -3.72 4.68 6.14
C ILE A 92 -2.98 5.50 5.07
N GLN A 93 -1.84 6.09 5.42
CA GLN A 93 -1.02 6.86 4.47
C GLN A 93 -0.50 5.98 3.33
N THR A 94 -0.11 4.75 3.67
CA THR A 94 0.45 3.79 2.71
C THR A 94 -0.60 3.30 1.72
N TYR A 95 -1.87 3.14 2.10
CA TYR A 95 -2.94 2.83 1.15
C TYR A 95 -2.99 3.86 0.01
N GLU A 96 -2.94 5.14 0.37
CA GLU A 96 -2.94 6.24 -0.57
C GLU A 96 -1.66 6.27 -1.39
N ASP A 97 -0.49 6.10 -0.76
CA ASP A 97 0.80 6.12 -1.47
C ASP A 97 0.98 4.94 -2.44
N LEU A 98 0.49 3.75 -2.11
CA LEU A 98 0.48 2.61 -3.02
C LEU A 98 -0.63 2.72 -4.07
N GLY A 99 -1.59 3.63 -3.90
CA GLY A 99 -2.69 3.81 -4.86
C GLY A 99 -3.75 2.74 -4.76
N LEU A 100 -3.90 2.12 -3.60
CA LEU A 100 -5.05 1.26 -3.32
C LEU A 100 -6.33 2.10 -3.19
N CYS A 101 -6.19 3.38 -2.86
CA CYS A 101 -7.24 4.39 -2.92
C CYS A 101 -6.64 5.76 -3.30
N ARG A 102 -7.49 6.76 -3.57
CA ARG A 102 -7.02 8.12 -3.88
C ARG A 102 -6.51 8.80 -2.62
N TYR A 103 -5.61 9.78 -2.77
CA TYR A 103 -5.20 10.62 -1.65
C TYR A 103 -6.40 11.29 -0.96
N GLY A 104 -6.48 11.17 0.36
CA GLY A 104 -7.62 11.61 1.18
C GLY A 104 -8.72 10.56 1.40
N GLU A 105 -8.59 9.37 0.83
CA GLU A 105 -9.55 8.27 0.99
C GLU A 105 -9.02 7.11 1.84
N GLY A 106 -7.80 7.20 2.41
CA GLY A 106 -7.21 6.09 3.17
C GLY A 106 -8.01 5.69 4.41
N GLY A 107 -8.62 6.65 5.10
CA GLY A 107 -9.52 6.38 6.24
C GLY A 107 -10.78 5.62 5.80
N PRO A 108 -11.59 6.20 4.88
CA PRO A 108 -12.73 5.49 4.29
C PRO A 108 -12.37 4.12 3.69
N PHE A 109 -11.19 3.98 3.08
CA PHE A 109 -10.71 2.69 2.56
C PHE A 109 -10.47 1.67 3.68
N ALA A 110 -9.84 2.07 4.78
CA ALA A 110 -9.66 1.21 5.95
C ALA A 110 -11.00 0.75 6.55
N GLU A 111 -11.99 1.64 6.60
CA GLU A 111 -13.34 1.34 7.12
C GLU A 111 -14.19 0.52 6.13
N SER A 112 -13.81 0.49 4.84
CA SER A 112 -14.65 -0.09 3.80
C SER A 112 -14.75 -1.62 3.83
N GLY A 113 -13.74 -2.29 4.38
CA GLY A 113 -13.59 -3.75 4.26
C GLY A 113 -12.79 -4.21 3.03
N LYS A 114 -12.49 -3.34 2.07
CA LYS A 114 -11.70 -3.70 0.87
C LYS A 114 -10.30 -4.24 1.17
N ALA A 115 -9.72 -3.80 2.28
CA ALA A 115 -8.40 -4.22 2.75
C ALA A 115 -8.44 -5.50 3.61
N PHE A 116 -9.62 -6.04 3.90
CA PHE A 116 -9.77 -7.12 4.88
C PHE A 116 -9.49 -8.48 4.23
N LEU A 117 -9.17 -9.48 5.04
CA LEU A 117 -9.03 -10.84 4.55
C LEU A 117 -10.44 -11.48 4.38
N PRO A 118 -10.79 -12.02 3.20
CA PRO A 118 -12.07 -12.67 3.00
C PRO A 118 -12.21 -13.93 3.86
N GLY A 119 -13.43 -14.23 4.27
CA GLY A 119 -13.76 -15.44 5.04
C GLY A 119 -13.51 -15.33 6.55
N ILE A 120 -13.07 -14.17 7.05
CA ILE A 120 -12.95 -13.88 8.48
C ILE A 120 -14.17 -13.08 8.94
N ASP A 121 -14.81 -13.54 10.02
CA ASP A 121 -15.82 -12.74 10.73
C ASP A 121 -15.10 -11.79 11.71
N TYR A 122 -15.03 -10.52 11.33
CA TYR A 122 -14.44 -9.46 12.15
C TYR A 122 -15.43 -8.88 13.18
N GLY A 123 -16.68 -9.35 13.20
CA GLY A 123 -17.74 -8.78 14.05
C GLY A 123 -18.14 -7.36 13.66
N LEU A 124 -17.93 -6.99 12.40
CA LEU A 124 -18.19 -5.66 11.83
C LEU A 124 -19.13 -5.77 10.64
N GLU A 125 -20.04 -4.80 10.50
CA GLU A 125 -20.81 -4.62 9.26
C GLU A 125 -19.95 -3.84 8.26
N LEU A 126 -19.42 -4.55 7.25
CA LEU A 126 -18.54 -3.97 6.24
C LEU A 126 -19.38 -3.44 5.05
N PRO A 127 -19.13 -2.20 4.58
CA PRO A 127 -19.89 -1.62 3.48
C PRO A 127 -19.50 -2.16 2.10
N ASP A 128 -18.28 -2.67 1.94
CA ASP A 128 -17.76 -3.25 0.70
C ASP A 128 -17.21 -4.66 0.92
N ASP A 129 -17.22 -5.47 -0.13
CA ASP A 129 -16.53 -6.76 -0.14
C ASP A 129 -15.00 -6.58 -0.10
N PRO A 130 -14.25 -7.52 0.50
CA PRO A 130 -12.80 -7.59 0.37
C PRO A 130 -12.33 -7.58 -1.09
N LEU A 131 -11.29 -6.82 -1.39
CA LEU A 131 -10.68 -6.74 -2.73
C LEU A 131 -9.21 -7.18 -2.67
N THR A 132 -8.38 -6.43 -1.95
CA THR A 132 -6.97 -6.76 -1.76
C THR A 132 -6.68 -6.82 -0.27
N PRO A 133 -6.62 -8.02 0.32
CA PRO A 133 -6.20 -8.21 1.69
C PRO A 133 -4.85 -7.52 1.97
N VAL A 134 -4.86 -6.65 2.95
CA VAL A 134 -3.67 -5.99 3.47
C VAL A 134 -3.27 -6.67 4.77
N ASN A 135 -1.97 -6.92 4.91
CA ASN A 135 -1.37 -7.56 6.05
C ASN A 135 -2.14 -8.81 6.50
N PRO A 136 -2.35 -9.82 5.63
CA PRO A 136 -2.95 -11.08 6.08
C PRO A 136 -2.15 -11.75 7.21
N SER A 137 -0.86 -11.42 7.36
CA SER A 137 -0.04 -11.83 8.51
C SER A 137 -0.54 -11.29 9.85
N GLY A 138 -1.26 -10.17 9.85
CA GLY A 138 -1.54 -9.31 11.01
C GLY A 138 -0.63 -8.08 11.09
N GLY A 139 0.35 -7.96 10.18
CA GLY A 139 1.23 -6.80 10.09
C GLY A 139 2.16 -6.63 11.29
N LEU A 140 2.87 -5.51 11.32
CA LEU A 140 3.79 -5.13 12.39
C LEU A 140 3.04 -4.89 13.71
N ILE A 141 1.80 -4.40 13.65
CA ILE A 141 1.00 -4.10 14.85
C ILE A 141 0.68 -5.38 15.62
N ALA A 142 0.26 -6.46 14.94
CA ALA A 142 -0.10 -7.70 15.61
C ALA A 142 1.08 -8.68 15.76
N CYS A 143 1.89 -8.88 14.71
CA CYS A 143 3.01 -9.83 14.74
C CYS A 143 4.24 -9.31 15.50
N GLY A 144 4.33 -7.98 15.67
CA GLY A 144 5.48 -7.31 16.26
C GLY A 144 6.48 -6.78 15.23
N HIS A 145 7.28 -5.80 15.67
CA HIS A 145 8.18 -5.05 14.80
C HIS A 145 9.65 -5.07 15.27
N PRO A 146 10.38 -6.19 15.15
CA PRO A 146 11.84 -6.17 15.23
C PRO A 146 12.39 -5.53 13.95
N VAL A 147 12.75 -4.24 14.01
CA VAL A 147 13.03 -3.35 12.86
C VAL A 147 13.83 -4.01 11.73
N GLY A 148 14.94 -4.69 12.05
CA GLY A 148 15.79 -5.34 11.04
C GLY A 148 15.23 -6.63 10.45
N ALA A 149 14.27 -7.28 11.11
CA ALA A 149 13.67 -8.55 10.71
C ALA A 149 12.32 -8.39 10.01
N THR A 150 11.64 -7.26 10.14
CA THR A 150 10.31 -7.04 9.56
C THR A 150 10.25 -7.31 8.06
N GLY A 151 11.19 -6.77 7.27
CA GLY A 151 11.20 -7.02 5.83
C GLY A 151 11.39 -8.50 5.45
N LEU A 152 12.13 -9.26 6.29
CA LEU A 152 12.29 -10.70 6.11
C LEU A 152 11.01 -11.45 6.47
N MET A 153 10.32 -11.05 7.54
CA MET A 153 9.03 -11.61 7.93
C MET A 153 7.99 -11.41 6.81
N GLN A 154 7.86 -10.19 6.29
CA GLN A 154 6.96 -9.89 5.17
C GLN A 154 7.28 -10.76 3.94
N ALA A 155 8.56 -10.92 3.59
CA ALA A 155 8.99 -11.74 2.47
C ALA A 155 8.70 -13.22 2.65
N VAL A 156 8.99 -13.78 3.82
CA VAL A 156 8.72 -15.18 4.15
C VAL A 156 7.22 -15.46 4.13
N PHE A 157 6.42 -14.58 4.73
CA PHE A 157 4.97 -14.75 4.75
C PHE A 157 4.36 -14.62 3.34
N SER A 158 4.81 -13.65 2.55
CA SER A 158 4.38 -13.50 1.14
C SER A 158 4.73 -14.74 0.30
N MET A 159 5.91 -15.33 0.51
CA MET A 159 6.30 -16.59 -0.14
C MET A 159 5.33 -17.72 0.24
N TRP A 160 4.95 -17.85 1.51
CA TRP A 160 3.99 -18.86 1.95
C TRP A 160 2.60 -18.66 1.38
N GLN A 161 2.14 -17.41 1.25
CA GLN A 161 0.88 -17.07 0.60
C GLN A 161 0.88 -17.56 -0.85
N LEU A 162 1.88 -17.15 -1.64
CA LEU A 162 2.01 -17.52 -3.05
C LEU A 162 2.13 -19.04 -3.23
N GLN A 163 2.87 -19.72 -2.35
CA GLN A 163 3.02 -21.17 -2.40
C GLN A 163 1.77 -21.95 -1.96
N GLY A 164 0.76 -21.29 -1.38
CA GLY A 164 -0.40 -21.96 -0.81
C GLY A 164 -0.06 -22.79 0.44
N THR A 165 0.98 -22.41 1.19
CA THR A 165 1.54 -23.22 2.28
C THR A 165 1.28 -22.68 3.67
N ILE A 166 0.40 -21.69 3.86
CA ILE A 166 0.12 -21.12 5.19
C ILE A 166 -0.25 -22.22 6.20
N ASN A 167 -1.11 -23.17 5.82
CA ASN A 167 -1.48 -24.30 6.68
C ASN A 167 -0.28 -25.15 7.15
N LYS A 168 0.78 -25.28 6.35
CA LYS A 168 1.99 -26.04 6.72
C LYS A 168 2.76 -25.36 7.86
N HIS A 169 2.69 -24.03 7.94
CA HIS A 169 3.45 -23.23 8.90
C HIS A 169 2.66 -22.91 10.17
N PHE A 170 1.33 -22.78 10.05
CA PHE A 170 0.46 -22.39 11.16
C PHE A 170 -0.46 -23.51 11.65
N ALA A 171 -0.50 -24.67 10.98
CA ALA A 171 -1.50 -25.72 11.21
C ALA A 171 -2.95 -25.21 11.10
N ASP A 172 -3.12 -24.10 10.38
CA ASP A 172 -4.37 -23.39 10.16
C ASP A 172 -4.27 -22.68 8.80
N ALA A 173 -5.25 -22.89 7.94
CA ALA A 173 -5.33 -22.28 6.60
C ALA A 173 -6.08 -20.95 6.60
N THR A 174 -6.60 -20.49 7.75
CA THR A 174 -7.48 -19.32 7.88
C THR A 174 -6.89 -18.06 7.24
N LEU A 175 -5.57 -17.87 7.32
CA LEU A 175 -4.90 -16.69 6.75
C LEU A 175 -4.56 -16.83 5.26
N GLN A 176 -4.81 -17.97 4.63
CA GLN A 176 -4.44 -18.23 3.23
C GLN A 176 -5.32 -17.44 2.26
N VAL A 177 -4.70 -16.55 1.50
CA VAL A 177 -5.33 -15.92 0.34
C VAL A 177 -5.47 -16.98 -0.75
N GLN A 178 -6.70 -17.21 -1.20
CA GLN A 178 -7.00 -18.26 -2.16
C GLN A 178 -6.44 -17.91 -3.55
N ASP A 179 -5.84 -18.91 -4.20
CA ASP A 179 -5.29 -18.81 -5.56
C ASP A 179 -4.31 -17.65 -5.81
N ALA A 180 -3.68 -17.10 -4.76
CA ALA A 180 -2.78 -15.97 -4.85
C ALA A 180 -1.66 -16.19 -5.87
N ARG A 181 -1.54 -15.26 -6.82
CA ARG A 181 -0.53 -15.22 -7.88
C ARG A 181 0.45 -14.07 -7.70
N ARG A 182 0.02 -12.91 -7.22
CA ARG A 182 0.84 -11.70 -7.08
C ARG A 182 0.65 -11.06 -5.71
N GLY A 183 1.75 -10.88 -5.00
CA GLY A 183 1.78 -10.18 -3.72
C GLY A 183 2.74 -8.98 -3.77
N ALA A 184 2.40 -7.91 -3.05
CA ALA A 184 3.31 -6.79 -2.86
C ALA A 184 3.85 -6.74 -1.43
N ILE A 185 5.12 -6.37 -1.29
CA ILE A 185 5.75 -6.06 -0.01
C ILE A 185 6.13 -4.59 -0.03
N HIS A 186 5.64 -3.83 0.95
CA HIS A 186 6.04 -2.45 1.19
C HIS A 186 6.76 -2.35 2.53
N SER A 187 7.94 -1.74 2.52
CA SER A 187 8.74 -1.47 3.71
C SER A 187 9.28 -0.06 3.69
N HIS A 188 9.14 0.67 4.80
CA HIS A 188 9.75 1.99 4.95
C HIS A 188 10.58 2.09 6.24
N ALA A 189 11.58 2.98 6.22
CA ALA A 189 12.41 3.27 7.37
C ALA A 189 12.24 4.73 7.82
N GLY A 190 12.14 4.91 9.14
CA GLY A 190 11.84 6.21 9.75
C GLY A 190 10.47 6.71 9.32
N THR A 191 10.35 8.02 9.06
CA THR A 191 9.11 8.66 8.62
C THR A 191 8.98 8.66 7.08
N GLY A 192 9.30 7.53 6.45
CA GLY A 192 9.24 7.34 4.99
C GLY A 192 10.45 7.88 4.22
N THR A 193 11.63 7.96 4.86
CA THR A 193 12.86 8.48 4.23
C THR A 193 13.45 7.49 3.22
N TYR A 194 13.36 6.19 3.52
CA TYR A 194 13.71 5.10 2.62
C TYR A 194 12.50 4.20 2.49
N VAL A 195 12.13 3.88 1.26
CA VAL A 195 10.98 3.01 0.99
C VAL A 195 11.37 2.03 -0.10
N THR A 196 10.98 0.78 0.10
CA THR A 196 11.13 -0.31 -0.86
C THR A 196 9.77 -0.92 -1.12
N VAL A 197 9.45 -1.14 -2.40
CA VAL A 197 8.29 -1.93 -2.82
C VAL A 197 8.81 -3.06 -3.70
N SER A 198 8.43 -4.29 -3.36
CA SER A 198 8.77 -5.50 -4.12
C SER A 198 7.48 -6.20 -4.52
N ILE A 199 7.39 -6.64 -5.78
CA ILE A 199 6.31 -7.50 -6.25
C ILE A 199 6.87 -8.91 -6.37
N LEU A 200 6.16 -9.88 -5.79
CA LEU A 200 6.44 -11.30 -5.93
C LEU A 200 5.31 -11.94 -6.73
N GLU A 201 5.66 -12.78 -7.69
CA GLU A 201 4.72 -13.47 -8.55
C GLU A 201 5.02 -14.97 -8.54
N ARG A 202 3.96 -15.80 -8.46
CA ARG A 202 4.07 -17.25 -8.61
C ARG A 202 4.20 -17.60 -10.09
N GLU A 203 5.24 -18.35 -10.45
CA GLU A 203 5.36 -18.94 -11.79
C GLU A 203 4.29 -20.03 -12.01
N ASP A 204 3.75 -20.10 -13.22
CA ASP A 204 2.78 -21.13 -13.63
C ASP A 204 3.38 -22.55 -13.68
#